data_AF-A0A2P6PUG1-F1
#
_entry.id   AF-A0A2P6PUG1-F1
#
_cell.length_a   1.000
_cell.length_b   1.000
_cell.length_c   1.000
_cell.angle_alpha   90.00
_cell.angle_beta   90.00
_cell.angle_gamma   90.00
#
_symmetry.space_group_name_H-M   'P 1'
#
loop_
_entity.id
_entity.type
_entity.pdbx_description
1 polymer ?
#
loop_
_entity_poly.entity_id
_entity_poly.type
_entity_poly.pdbx_seq_one_letter_code
_entity_poly.pdbx_strand_id
1 'polypeptide(L)'
;MQFVFTIETGLEKKTIKGYAHKVNQKETIVTYESVLTIPVGFGDIRAVQVENEHHEEAYIKSIEISGFPNGTSVSVPCNSWTHSKYDNNQKRIFFTNKSYLPSETPSGIKRLREEELQLLRGNGEGERKASEGIYDYDTYNDLGDPNSKDKLARPVLGGKDHPYPRRCRTGRPRTKKDPLSEERSSSVYVPRDEAFSELKQLTFSAKTLKSVLHALLPQLEITLVDPELGFPYFTAIDSLFNEGVTLPKPKASGFIQSIIPRLVKAISDGQDDLLLFETPEILDRDKFSWFKDEEFSRQTLVGLNPYSIELVTEWPLKSKLDPEIYGPAESLITTKLVEKEIRGFMTVNEALKRKKLFILDYHDLLMPYVSKVREVEGTTLYGSRTLFFLTENGTLRPVVIELTRPPIDDKPQWKEVSTPTWGHWLRTHCCTEPYIIAANQQLSAMHPIYRLLHPHFRYTMEINALARESLINAGGAIETCFSPAKYSIELSSAAYNKLWHFDMEALLADLIRRGMAVEDSTAEHGVKLTIEDYPFANDGLILWDAIKEWVGDYVNHYYPVPTLVESDNELQAWWTEVRTEGHADKKDEP
;
A
#
# COMPACT_ATOMS: atom_id res chain seq x y z
N MET A 1 -20.25 1.43 -32.65
CA MET A 1 -21.37 1.69 -31.71
C MET A 1 -22.65 0.95 -32.13
N GLN A 2 -23.43 0.24 -31.29
CA GLN A 2 -23.13 -0.74 -30.20
C GLN A 2 -24.44 -1.40 -29.66
N PHE A 3 -24.57 -1.93 -28.42
CA PHE A 3 -25.61 -2.93 -28.06
C PHE A 3 -26.35 -2.76 -26.71
N VAL A 4 -27.66 -3.07 -26.66
CA VAL A 4 -28.40 -3.95 -25.68
C VAL A 4 -29.90 -3.62 -25.61
N PHE A 5 -30.73 -4.56 -25.10
CA PHE A 5 -32.14 -4.75 -25.44
C PHE A 5 -33.18 -4.70 -24.31
N THR A 6 -34.47 -4.69 -24.71
CA THR A 6 -35.70 -4.70 -23.87
C THR A 6 -35.97 -5.97 -23.05
N ILE A 7 -36.84 -5.78 -22.05
CA ILE A 7 -37.12 -6.61 -20.88
C ILE A 7 -37.96 -7.89 -21.16
N GLU A 8 -38.68 -7.99 -22.28
CA GLU A 8 -39.76 -8.98 -22.43
C GLU A 8 -39.37 -10.39 -22.93
N THR A 9 -38.25 -10.57 -23.64
CA THR A 9 -38.02 -11.82 -24.42
C THR A 9 -36.85 -12.69 -23.97
N GLY A 10 -36.03 -12.28 -23.01
CA GLY A 10 -34.87 -13.04 -22.55
C GLY A 10 -33.66 -13.06 -23.51
N LEU A 11 -33.90 -13.12 -24.83
CA LEU A 11 -32.90 -13.34 -25.87
C LEU A 11 -32.05 -12.11 -26.22
N GLU A 12 -30.75 -12.33 -26.41
CA GLU A 12 -29.83 -11.37 -27.05
C GLU A 12 -30.20 -11.23 -28.55
N LYS A 13 -30.37 -9.99 -29.03
CA LYS A 13 -30.66 -9.70 -30.45
C LYS A 13 -29.41 -9.15 -31.16
N LYS A 14 -29.51 -8.93 -32.48
CA LYS A 14 -28.35 -8.59 -33.34
C LYS A 14 -27.78 -7.18 -33.07
N THR A 15 -26.45 -7.06 -33.15
CA THR A 15 -25.69 -5.79 -33.10
C THR A 15 -26.27 -4.69 -33.99
N ILE A 16 -26.40 -3.47 -33.45
CA ILE A 16 -26.40 -2.25 -34.25
C ILE A 16 -24.96 -1.75 -34.35
N LYS A 17 -24.52 -1.42 -35.57
CA LYS A 17 -23.18 -0.91 -35.84
C LYS A 17 -23.28 0.48 -36.48
N GLY A 18 -22.42 1.37 -36.02
CA GLY A 18 -22.07 2.63 -36.67
C GLY A 18 -20.60 2.95 -36.43
N TYR A 19 -20.04 3.65 -37.41
CA TYR A 19 -18.68 4.18 -37.41
C TYR A 19 -18.73 5.62 -36.90
N ALA A 20 -17.83 5.99 -35.98
CA ALA A 20 -17.80 7.32 -35.41
C ALA A 20 -16.71 8.18 -36.09
N HIS A 21 -17.05 9.41 -36.44
CA HIS A 21 -16.15 10.34 -37.11
C HIS A 21 -15.79 11.49 -36.17
N LYS A 22 -14.53 11.94 -36.20
CA LYS A 22 -14.08 13.09 -35.42
C LYS A 22 -14.82 14.34 -35.89
N VAL A 23 -15.52 15.00 -34.96
CA VAL A 23 -16.28 16.24 -35.21
C VAL A 23 -15.71 17.45 -34.49
N ASN A 24 -14.99 17.24 -33.38
CA ASN A 24 -14.49 18.33 -32.54
C ASN A 24 -13.19 17.92 -31.83
N GLN A 25 -12.40 18.91 -31.45
CA GLN A 25 -11.29 18.77 -30.52
C GLN A 25 -11.17 20.05 -29.69
N LYS A 26 -11.19 19.89 -28.36
CA LYS A 26 -10.93 20.97 -27.40
C LYS A 26 -9.82 20.51 -26.47
N GLU A 27 -8.70 21.21 -26.50
CA GLU A 27 -7.49 20.84 -25.75
C GLU A 27 -7.11 19.36 -26.00
N THR A 28 -7.11 18.54 -24.95
CA THR A 28 -6.83 17.10 -24.99
C THR A 28 -8.06 16.23 -25.28
N ILE A 29 -9.28 16.79 -25.30
CA ILE A 29 -10.52 16.05 -25.51
C ILE A 29 -10.91 16.09 -26.99
N VAL A 30 -10.98 14.91 -27.62
CA VAL A 30 -11.48 14.73 -28.98
C VAL A 30 -12.91 14.16 -28.94
N THR A 31 -13.82 14.72 -29.72
CA THR A 31 -15.21 14.25 -29.83
C THR A 31 -15.43 13.54 -31.15
N TYR A 32 -16.00 12.34 -31.09
CA TYR A 32 -16.41 11.54 -32.24
C TYR A 32 -17.94 11.35 -32.20
N GLU A 33 -18.60 11.47 -33.35
CA GLU A 33 -20.05 11.29 -33.46
C GLU A 33 -20.41 10.21 -34.50
N SER A 34 -21.52 9.52 -34.25
CA SER A 34 -22.09 8.50 -35.15
C SER A 34 -23.61 8.55 -35.04
N VAL A 35 -24.32 8.34 -36.15
CA VAL A 35 -25.78 8.25 -36.18
C VAL A 35 -26.19 6.78 -36.33
N LEU A 36 -27.06 6.31 -35.42
CA LEU A 36 -27.50 4.92 -35.35
C LEU A 36 -29.03 4.83 -35.50
N THR A 37 -29.51 3.97 -36.39
CA THR A 37 -30.95 3.67 -36.50
C THR A 37 -31.30 2.53 -35.56
N ILE A 38 -31.98 2.85 -34.46
CA ILE A 38 -32.42 1.89 -33.45
C ILE A 38 -33.89 1.51 -33.70
N PRO A 39 -34.22 0.23 -33.97
CA PRO A 39 -35.61 -0.20 -34.15
C PRO A 39 -36.45 0.04 -32.87
N VAL A 40 -37.73 0.37 -33.03
CA VAL A 40 -38.66 0.62 -31.92
C VAL A 40 -38.74 -0.56 -30.93
N GLY A 41 -38.54 -1.80 -31.41
CA GLY A 41 -38.47 -3.01 -30.58
C GLY A 41 -37.08 -3.38 -30.05
N PHE A 42 -36.06 -2.50 -30.14
CA PHE A 42 -34.71 -2.78 -29.65
C PHE A 42 -34.67 -2.78 -28.12
N GLY A 43 -35.09 -1.66 -27.51
CA GLY A 43 -35.17 -1.46 -26.07
C GLY A 43 -33.99 -0.72 -25.44
N ASP A 44 -33.85 -0.86 -24.13
CA ASP A 44 -32.89 -0.14 -23.31
C ASP A 44 -31.43 -0.57 -23.57
N ILE A 45 -30.62 0.38 -24.04
CA ILE A 45 -29.17 0.19 -24.12
C ILE A 45 -28.60 0.10 -22.69
N ARG A 46 -27.77 -0.92 -22.43
CA ARG A 46 -27.04 -1.12 -21.17
C ARG A 46 -25.54 -1.37 -21.33
N ALA A 47 -25.05 -1.70 -22.53
CA ALA A 47 -23.63 -1.97 -22.76
C ALA A 47 -23.12 -1.37 -24.08
N VAL A 48 -21.80 -1.45 -24.28
CA VAL A 48 -21.11 -0.83 -25.42
C VAL A 48 -19.75 -1.54 -25.63
N GLN A 49 -19.63 -2.41 -26.65
CA GLN A 49 -18.36 -3.00 -27.13
C GLN A 49 -17.59 -2.11 -28.13
N VAL A 50 -16.53 -1.39 -27.74
CA VAL A 50 -15.75 -0.50 -28.64
C VAL A 50 -14.65 -1.26 -29.40
N GLU A 51 -14.45 -0.89 -30.67
CA GLU A 51 -13.32 -1.27 -31.51
C GLU A 51 -12.57 0.02 -31.89
N ASN A 52 -11.27 0.12 -31.58
CA ASN A 52 -10.47 1.30 -31.86
C ASN A 52 -9.80 1.16 -33.25
N GLU A 53 -10.23 1.98 -34.19
CA GLU A 53 -9.74 2.02 -35.58
C GLU A 53 -8.41 2.76 -35.76
N HIS A 54 -7.89 3.42 -34.71
CA HIS A 54 -6.58 4.06 -34.75
C HIS A 54 -5.45 3.03 -34.61
N HIS A 55 -4.22 3.42 -34.98
CA HIS A 55 -3.00 2.63 -34.79
C HIS A 55 -2.36 2.81 -33.40
N GLU A 56 -2.94 3.68 -32.57
CA GLU A 56 -2.49 3.97 -31.20
C GLU A 56 -3.65 3.73 -30.24
N GLU A 57 -3.35 3.51 -28.95
CA GLU A 57 -4.38 3.38 -27.92
C GLU A 57 -5.14 4.70 -27.69
N ALA A 58 -6.40 4.59 -27.27
CA ALA A 58 -7.26 5.75 -27.02
C ALA A 58 -7.93 5.64 -25.65
N TYR A 59 -7.80 6.67 -24.81
CA TYR A 59 -8.53 6.79 -23.56
C TYR A 59 -9.96 7.28 -23.80
N ILE A 60 -10.95 6.44 -23.51
CA ILE A 60 -12.36 6.77 -23.68
C ILE A 60 -12.91 7.24 -22.33
N LYS A 61 -13.31 8.52 -22.27
CA LYS A 61 -13.88 9.13 -21.07
C LYS A 61 -15.32 8.67 -20.83
N SER A 62 -16.22 8.94 -21.78
CA SER A 62 -17.60 8.45 -21.77
C SER A 62 -18.16 8.32 -23.19
N ILE A 63 -19.27 7.59 -23.31
CA ILE A 63 -20.10 7.54 -24.53
C ILE A 63 -21.49 8.06 -24.16
N GLU A 64 -21.95 9.09 -24.87
CA GLU A 64 -23.26 9.69 -24.68
C GLU A 64 -24.17 9.32 -25.86
N ILE A 65 -25.34 8.75 -25.57
CA ILE A 65 -26.32 8.35 -26.59
C ILE A 65 -27.59 9.16 -26.38
N SER A 66 -28.05 9.87 -27.42
CA SER A 66 -29.22 10.75 -27.38
C SER A 66 -30.10 10.54 -28.62
N GLY A 67 -31.22 11.27 -28.72
CA GLY A 67 -32.16 11.15 -29.84
C GLY A 67 -33.24 10.08 -29.67
N PHE A 68 -33.46 9.59 -28.44
CA PHE A 68 -34.59 8.70 -28.13
C PHE A 68 -35.94 9.46 -28.25
N PRO A 69 -37.05 8.81 -28.66
CA PRO A 69 -38.34 9.50 -28.92
C PRO A 69 -38.96 10.23 -27.72
N ASN A 70 -38.56 9.85 -26.50
CA ASN A 70 -38.97 10.45 -25.23
C ASN A 70 -38.03 11.59 -24.76
N GLY A 71 -37.01 11.94 -25.53
CA GLY A 71 -36.03 12.97 -25.19
C GLY A 71 -34.97 12.56 -24.14
N THR A 72 -34.94 11.30 -23.68
CA THR A 72 -33.89 10.86 -22.73
C THR A 72 -32.52 10.73 -23.41
N SER A 73 -31.47 10.71 -22.60
CA SER A 73 -30.13 10.29 -23.00
C SER A 73 -29.64 9.12 -22.13
N VAL A 74 -28.67 8.38 -22.63
CA VAL A 74 -27.98 7.28 -21.93
C VAL A 74 -26.49 7.61 -21.89
N SER A 75 -25.97 7.83 -20.68
CA SER A 75 -24.53 8.02 -20.45
C SER A 75 -23.88 6.70 -20.06
N VAL A 76 -22.72 6.44 -20.64
CA VAL A 76 -21.86 5.29 -20.34
C VAL A 76 -20.51 5.83 -19.89
N PRO A 77 -20.20 5.84 -18.58
CA PRO A 77 -18.88 6.20 -18.09
C PRO A 77 -17.90 5.10 -18.44
N CYS A 78 -16.87 5.42 -19.23
CA CYS A 78 -15.87 4.45 -19.69
C CYS A 78 -14.59 4.57 -18.86
N ASN A 79 -14.03 5.79 -18.78
CA ASN A 79 -12.81 6.16 -18.05
C ASN A 79 -11.64 5.17 -18.19
N SER A 80 -11.45 4.60 -19.38
CA SER A 80 -10.55 3.47 -19.62
C SER A 80 -9.91 3.50 -21.00
N TRP A 81 -8.72 2.91 -21.10
CA TRP A 81 -7.95 2.78 -22.33
C TRP A 81 -8.48 1.68 -23.25
N THR A 82 -8.39 1.94 -24.56
CA THR A 82 -8.74 1.00 -25.61
C THR A 82 -7.56 0.82 -26.56
N HIS A 83 -7.00 -0.39 -26.59
CA HIS A 83 -5.90 -0.75 -27.48
C HIS A 83 -6.29 -0.61 -28.95
N SER A 84 -5.30 -0.39 -29.82
CA SER A 84 -5.50 -0.35 -31.27
C SER A 84 -5.94 -1.73 -31.78
N LYS A 85 -6.91 -1.78 -32.70
CA LYS A 85 -7.42 -3.07 -33.26
C LYS A 85 -6.36 -3.88 -34.00
N TYR A 86 -5.24 -3.24 -34.34
CA TYR A 86 -4.11 -3.84 -35.06
C TYR A 86 -3.15 -4.57 -34.10
N ASP A 87 -3.17 -4.22 -32.82
CA ASP A 87 -2.37 -4.88 -31.77
C ASP A 87 -3.15 -6.01 -31.10
N ASN A 88 -4.45 -5.80 -30.89
CA ASN A 88 -5.41 -6.79 -30.38
C ASN A 88 -6.79 -6.48 -30.99
N ASN A 89 -7.46 -7.49 -31.56
CA ASN A 89 -8.76 -7.31 -32.25
C ASN A 89 -9.98 -7.41 -31.32
N GLN A 90 -9.73 -7.46 -30.01
CA GLN A 90 -10.74 -7.60 -28.97
C GLN A 90 -11.49 -6.28 -28.72
N LYS A 91 -12.79 -6.38 -28.41
CA LYS A 91 -13.64 -5.21 -28.21
C LYS A 91 -13.82 -4.94 -26.73
N ARG A 92 -13.52 -3.72 -26.30
CA ARG A 92 -13.63 -3.32 -24.89
C ARG A 92 -15.09 -3.08 -24.51
N ILE A 93 -15.56 -3.74 -23.46
CA ILE A 93 -16.97 -3.70 -23.06
C ILE A 93 -17.15 -2.63 -21.98
N PHE A 94 -18.03 -1.66 -22.23
CA PHE A 94 -18.46 -0.67 -21.26
C PHE A 94 -19.92 -0.89 -20.90
N PHE A 95 -20.30 -0.55 -19.67
CA PHE A 95 -21.67 -0.68 -19.18
C PHE A 95 -22.23 0.69 -18.76
N THR A 96 -23.55 0.85 -18.86
CA THR A 96 -24.23 2.05 -18.34
C THR A 96 -24.00 2.23 -16.83
N ASN A 97 -24.22 3.44 -16.33
CA ASN A 97 -24.10 3.76 -14.91
C ASN A 97 -25.12 3.07 -13.97
N LYS A 98 -25.91 2.09 -14.42
CA LYS A 98 -26.75 1.25 -13.55
C LYS A 98 -25.95 0.11 -12.93
N SER A 99 -26.18 -0.14 -11.64
CA SER A 99 -25.65 -1.31 -10.93
C SER A 99 -26.63 -2.48 -10.99
N TYR A 100 -26.13 -3.71 -10.93
CA TYR A 100 -26.91 -4.94 -10.91
C TYR A 100 -26.19 -6.03 -10.10
N LEU A 101 -26.91 -6.76 -9.25
CA LEU A 101 -26.44 -8.07 -8.80
C LEU A 101 -26.37 -9.06 -9.98
N PRO A 102 -25.60 -10.16 -9.89
CA PRO A 102 -25.57 -11.18 -10.96
C PRO A 102 -26.95 -11.77 -11.28
N SER A 103 -27.78 -11.97 -10.24
CA SER A 103 -29.16 -12.43 -10.34
C SER A 103 -30.06 -11.45 -11.12
N GLU A 104 -29.93 -10.16 -10.87
CA GLU A 104 -30.69 -9.05 -11.46
C GLU A 104 -30.21 -8.62 -12.84
N THR A 105 -29.04 -9.11 -13.28
CA THR A 105 -28.43 -8.70 -14.55
C THR A 105 -29.38 -8.97 -15.71
N PRO A 106 -29.78 -7.95 -16.51
CA PRO A 106 -30.65 -8.15 -17.66
C PRO A 106 -30.10 -9.23 -18.59
N SER A 107 -30.93 -10.18 -19.01
CA SER A 107 -30.50 -11.39 -19.74
C SER A 107 -29.64 -11.08 -20.97
N GLY A 108 -29.99 -10.02 -21.72
CA GLY A 108 -29.24 -9.56 -22.89
C GLY A 108 -27.83 -9.00 -22.62
N ILE A 109 -27.39 -8.89 -21.35
CA ILE A 109 -25.99 -8.58 -20.97
C ILE A 109 -25.32 -9.64 -20.10
N LYS A 110 -25.97 -10.76 -19.75
CA LYS A 110 -25.32 -11.82 -18.95
C LYS A 110 -24.05 -12.34 -19.63
N ARG A 111 -24.13 -12.65 -20.93
CA ARG A 111 -22.95 -13.02 -21.74
C ARG A 111 -21.86 -11.94 -21.72
N LEU A 112 -22.21 -10.67 -21.89
CA LEU A 112 -21.22 -9.57 -21.88
C LEU A 112 -20.60 -9.34 -20.50
N ARG A 113 -21.36 -9.57 -19.41
CA ARG A 113 -20.88 -9.52 -18.01
C ARG A 113 -19.86 -10.63 -17.75
N GLU A 114 -20.18 -11.86 -18.16
CA GLU A 114 -19.30 -13.02 -18.05
C GLU A 114 -18.06 -12.90 -18.94
N GLU A 115 -18.20 -12.41 -20.17
CA GLU A 115 -17.10 -12.19 -21.11
C GLU A 115 -16.10 -11.16 -20.56
N GLU A 116 -16.54 -9.97 -20.13
CA GLU A 116 -15.61 -8.95 -19.60
C GLU A 116 -14.80 -9.49 -18.41
N LEU A 117 -15.42 -10.24 -17.49
CA LEU A 117 -14.69 -10.89 -16.39
C LEU A 117 -13.68 -11.94 -16.87
N GLN A 118 -13.98 -12.71 -17.92
CA GLN A 118 -13.01 -13.61 -18.54
C GLN A 118 -11.84 -12.84 -19.19
N LEU A 119 -12.09 -11.66 -19.77
CA LEU A 119 -11.04 -10.83 -20.34
C LEU A 119 -10.11 -10.25 -19.27
N LEU A 120 -10.68 -9.84 -18.13
CA LEU A 120 -9.94 -9.28 -17.00
C LEU A 120 -9.10 -10.34 -16.26
N ARG A 121 -9.56 -11.60 -16.18
CA ARG A 121 -8.76 -12.73 -15.66
C ARG A 121 -7.65 -13.20 -16.62
N GLY A 122 -7.90 -13.15 -17.93
CA GLY A 122 -6.99 -13.75 -18.91
C GLY A 122 -6.91 -15.28 -18.76
N ASN A 123 -5.71 -15.84 -18.88
CA ASN A 123 -5.49 -17.30 -18.94
C ASN A 123 -4.32 -17.83 -18.08
N GLY A 124 -3.69 -17.02 -17.22
CA GLY A 124 -2.54 -17.45 -16.41
C GLY A 124 -1.20 -17.58 -17.14
N GLU A 125 -1.14 -17.39 -18.46
CA GLU A 125 0.03 -17.69 -19.29
C GLU A 125 0.64 -16.45 -19.95
N GLY A 126 1.91 -16.57 -20.37
CA GLY A 126 2.62 -15.55 -21.14
C GLY A 126 3.09 -14.32 -20.34
N GLU A 127 3.95 -13.52 -20.96
CA GLU A 127 4.41 -12.22 -20.46
C GLU A 127 3.34 -11.15 -20.72
N ARG A 128 3.07 -10.30 -19.72
CA ARG A 128 2.05 -9.26 -19.81
C ARG A 128 2.53 -8.05 -20.63
N LYS A 129 1.67 -7.53 -21.51
CA LYS A 129 1.97 -6.34 -22.35
C LYS A 129 1.32 -5.09 -21.76
N ALA A 130 1.97 -3.94 -21.90
CA ALA A 130 1.51 -2.67 -21.32
C ALA A 130 0.06 -2.26 -21.66
N SER A 131 -0.48 -2.69 -22.81
CA SER A 131 -1.86 -2.42 -23.26
C SER A 131 -2.90 -3.47 -22.79
N GLU A 132 -2.48 -4.51 -22.07
CA GLU A 132 -3.37 -5.52 -21.50
C GLU A 132 -3.99 -5.04 -20.17
N GLY A 133 -5.25 -5.37 -19.94
CA GLY A 133 -5.95 -5.15 -18.67
C GLY A 133 -6.17 -6.44 -17.89
N ILE A 134 -5.15 -7.30 -17.79
CA ILE A 134 -5.25 -8.64 -17.22
C ILE A 134 -4.75 -8.62 -15.76
N TYR A 135 -5.63 -8.95 -14.83
CA TYR A 135 -5.41 -9.05 -13.40
C TYR A 135 -5.21 -10.53 -13.04
N ASP A 136 -4.10 -10.85 -12.39
CA ASP A 136 -3.71 -12.22 -12.01
C ASP A 136 -2.63 -12.15 -10.91
N TYR A 137 -2.37 -13.26 -10.23
CA TYR A 137 -1.50 -13.35 -9.06
C TYR A 137 -0.12 -13.98 -9.35
N ASP A 138 0.92 -13.50 -8.66
CA ASP A 138 2.21 -14.17 -8.54
C ASP A 138 2.87 -13.81 -7.19
N THR A 139 3.89 -14.54 -6.78
CA THR A 139 4.67 -14.29 -5.55
C THR A 139 5.68 -13.17 -5.77
N TYR A 140 6.21 -12.57 -4.70
CA TYR A 140 7.30 -11.59 -4.77
C TYR A 140 8.63 -12.33 -5.03
N ASN A 141 8.76 -12.77 -6.27
CA ASN A 141 9.93 -13.44 -6.86
C ASN A 141 10.68 -12.53 -7.85
N ASP A 142 10.23 -11.29 -8.03
CA ASP A 142 10.78 -10.29 -8.95
C ASP A 142 11.71 -9.26 -8.27
N LEU A 143 12.00 -9.41 -6.98
CA LEU A 143 12.81 -8.46 -6.20
C LEU A 143 14.33 -8.67 -6.36
N GLY A 144 14.78 -9.90 -6.61
CA GLY A 144 16.19 -10.25 -6.74
C GLY A 144 16.75 -10.03 -8.15
N ASP A 145 18.08 -9.95 -8.26
CA ASP A 145 18.78 -9.93 -9.56
C ASP A 145 20.00 -10.90 -9.57
N PRO A 146 19.76 -12.22 -9.37
CA PRO A 146 20.84 -13.21 -9.29
C PRO A 146 21.64 -13.30 -10.59
N ASN A 147 20.97 -13.18 -11.75
CA ASN A 147 21.61 -13.15 -13.07
C ASN A 147 22.74 -12.12 -13.13
N SER A 148 22.49 -10.89 -12.67
CA SER A 148 23.49 -9.82 -12.60
C SER A 148 24.61 -10.11 -11.61
N LYS A 149 24.27 -10.37 -10.33
CA LYS A 149 25.25 -10.65 -9.27
C LYS A 149 24.63 -11.57 -8.21
N ASP A 150 25.38 -12.58 -7.77
CA ASP A 150 24.86 -13.58 -6.83
C ASP A 150 24.42 -12.94 -5.49
N LYS A 151 25.09 -11.87 -5.05
CA LYS A 151 24.69 -11.09 -3.85
C LYS A 151 23.37 -10.32 -3.96
N LEU A 152 22.77 -10.26 -5.16
CA LEU A 152 21.46 -9.68 -5.41
C LEU A 152 20.35 -10.73 -5.47
N ALA A 153 20.65 -12.02 -5.26
CA ALA A 153 19.63 -13.03 -5.00
C ALA A 153 18.84 -12.68 -3.72
N ARG A 154 17.53 -12.91 -3.72
CA ARG A 154 16.62 -12.70 -2.59
C ARG A 154 15.68 -13.89 -2.46
N PRO A 155 15.21 -14.24 -1.26
CA PRO A 155 14.18 -15.26 -1.10
C PRO A 155 12.89 -14.83 -1.81
N VAL A 156 12.17 -15.80 -2.38
CA VAL A 156 10.80 -15.60 -2.85
C VAL A 156 9.89 -15.41 -1.63
N LEU A 157 9.09 -14.34 -1.63
CA LEU A 157 8.08 -14.11 -0.59
C LEU A 157 6.69 -14.42 -1.15
N GLY A 158 5.94 -15.24 -0.42
CA GLY A 158 4.74 -15.92 -0.87
C GLY A 158 5.00 -17.43 -0.95
N GLY A 159 4.43 -18.18 0.00
CA GLY A 159 4.68 -19.60 0.22
C GLY A 159 4.95 -19.92 1.70
N LYS A 160 5.24 -21.18 2.01
CA LYS A 160 5.31 -21.68 3.40
C LYS A 160 6.46 -21.08 4.23
N ASP A 161 7.64 -20.94 3.64
CA ASP A 161 8.85 -20.53 4.37
C ASP A 161 8.91 -19.00 4.59
N HIS A 162 8.28 -18.25 3.68
CA HIS A 162 8.13 -16.80 3.74
C HIS A 162 6.69 -16.39 3.36
N PRO A 163 5.69 -16.57 4.26
CA PRO A 163 4.30 -16.20 3.98
C PRO A 163 4.16 -14.74 3.56
N TYR A 164 3.39 -14.46 2.50
CA TYR A 164 3.20 -13.09 2.01
C TYR A 164 1.94 -12.92 1.15
N PRO A 165 1.32 -11.72 1.10
CA PRO A 165 0.31 -11.40 0.09
C PRO A 165 0.84 -11.61 -1.33
N ARG A 166 -0.05 -11.98 -2.27
CA ARG A 166 0.30 -12.02 -3.69
C ARG A 166 0.31 -10.62 -4.31
N ARG A 167 1.06 -10.46 -5.38
CA ARG A 167 1.15 -9.25 -6.20
C ARG A 167 0.60 -9.48 -7.60
N CYS A 168 0.47 -8.42 -8.40
CA CYS A 168 0.12 -8.52 -9.80
C CYS A 168 1.14 -9.37 -10.59
N ARG A 169 0.68 -10.45 -11.21
CA ARG A 169 1.48 -11.27 -12.13
C ARG A 169 1.98 -10.43 -13.29
N THR A 170 3.24 -10.62 -13.65
CA THR A 170 3.87 -9.95 -14.80
C THR A 170 4.35 -10.94 -15.86
N GLY A 171 4.71 -12.16 -15.48
CA GLY A 171 4.94 -13.27 -16.41
C GLY A 171 6.18 -13.14 -17.29
N ARG A 172 7.16 -12.31 -16.90
CA ARG A 172 8.46 -12.24 -17.56
C ARG A 172 9.21 -13.57 -17.38
N PRO A 173 10.26 -13.84 -18.18
CA PRO A 173 11.06 -15.07 -18.05
C PRO A 173 11.61 -15.30 -16.63
N ARG A 174 11.85 -16.55 -16.26
CA ARG A 174 12.57 -16.90 -15.01
C ARG A 174 14.08 -16.69 -15.18
N THR A 175 14.78 -16.34 -14.10
CA THR A 175 16.24 -16.13 -14.17
C THR A 175 16.97 -17.45 -14.45
N LYS A 176 18.17 -17.36 -15.03
CA LYS A 176 18.96 -18.54 -15.43
C LYS A 176 19.70 -19.17 -14.25
N LYS A 177 20.06 -18.38 -13.23
CA LYS A 177 20.75 -18.85 -12.02
C LYS A 177 19.80 -19.33 -10.93
N ASP A 178 18.63 -18.71 -10.83
CA ASP A 178 17.56 -19.11 -9.92
C ASP A 178 16.22 -19.15 -10.67
N PRO A 179 15.77 -20.35 -11.09
CA PRO A 179 14.50 -20.53 -11.79
C PRO A 179 13.25 -20.18 -10.97
N LEU A 180 13.36 -19.94 -9.66
CA LEU A 180 12.24 -19.46 -8.84
C LEU A 180 12.05 -17.95 -8.99
N SER A 181 13.13 -17.20 -9.18
CA SER A 181 13.10 -15.75 -9.43
C SER A 181 12.60 -15.39 -10.85
N GLU A 182 11.84 -14.30 -10.98
CA GLU A 182 11.47 -13.67 -12.26
C GLU A 182 12.57 -12.68 -12.70
N GLU A 183 12.84 -12.56 -14.00
CA GLU A 183 13.84 -11.62 -14.52
C GLU A 183 13.44 -10.16 -14.29
N ARG A 184 14.44 -9.33 -14.01
CA ARG A 184 14.29 -7.89 -13.77
C ARG A 184 14.07 -7.13 -15.08
N SER A 185 13.24 -6.09 -15.01
CA SER A 185 12.95 -5.18 -16.12
C SER A 185 13.07 -3.72 -15.67
N SER A 186 13.24 -2.81 -16.64
CA SER A 186 13.23 -1.35 -16.43
C SER A 186 11.82 -0.76 -16.34
N SER A 187 10.80 -1.60 -16.45
CA SER A 187 9.38 -1.34 -16.18
C SER A 187 8.72 -2.61 -15.64
N VAL A 188 7.76 -2.45 -14.73
CA VAL A 188 6.98 -3.56 -14.15
C VAL A 188 5.53 -3.40 -14.62
N TYR A 189 4.95 -4.46 -15.18
CA TYR A 189 3.57 -4.41 -15.69
C TYR A 189 2.54 -4.21 -14.58
N VAL A 190 1.54 -3.40 -14.89
CA VAL A 190 0.21 -3.38 -14.25
C VAL A 190 -0.87 -3.32 -15.34
N PRO A 191 -2.11 -3.74 -15.05
CA PRO A 191 -3.26 -3.53 -15.94
C PRO A 191 -3.35 -2.09 -16.44
N ARG A 192 -3.58 -1.91 -17.75
CA ARG A 192 -3.44 -0.60 -18.41
C ARG A 192 -4.20 0.56 -17.75
N ASP A 193 -5.34 0.28 -17.12
CA ASP A 193 -6.19 1.27 -16.45
C ASP A 193 -5.75 1.63 -15.01
N GLU A 194 -4.87 0.81 -14.39
CA GLU A 194 -4.27 1.07 -13.07
C GLU A 194 -3.01 1.96 -13.15
N ALA A 195 -2.37 1.99 -14.33
CA ALA A 195 -1.20 2.81 -14.59
C ALA A 195 -1.46 4.30 -14.33
N PHE A 196 -0.47 5.01 -13.82
CA PHE A 196 -0.61 6.44 -13.50
C PHE A 196 -0.97 7.26 -14.74
N SER A 197 -1.80 8.29 -14.52
CA SER A 197 -1.91 9.38 -15.50
C SER A 197 -0.57 10.10 -15.63
N GLU A 198 -0.28 10.66 -16.81
CA GLU A 198 0.99 11.35 -17.11
C GLU A 198 1.40 12.36 -16.02
N LEU A 199 0.45 13.17 -15.54
CA LEU A 199 0.65 14.13 -14.44
C LEU A 199 1.09 13.48 -13.12
N LYS A 200 0.55 12.29 -12.81
CA LYS A 200 0.92 11.52 -11.62
C LYS A 200 2.27 10.82 -11.81
N GLN A 201 2.58 10.33 -13.02
CA GLN A 201 3.88 9.75 -13.37
C GLN A 201 5.02 10.75 -13.22
N LEU A 202 4.83 11.99 -13.68
CA LEU A 202 5.76 13.11 -13.48
C LEU A 202 5.99 13.47 -12.01
N THR A 203 5.06 13.10 -11.11
CA THR A 203 5.17 13.35 -9.66
C THR A 203 5.86 12.21 -8.91
N PHE A 204 5.92 11.00 -9.48
CA PHE A 204 6.34 9.77 -8.79
C PHE A 204 7.47 9.01 -9.49
N SER A 205 8.30 9.68 -10.28
CA SER A 205 9.52 9.09 -10.84
C SER A 205 10.52 8.71 -9.73
N ALA A 206 10.41 7.49 -9.20
CA ALA A 206 11.31 6.97 -8.18
C ALA A 206 12.79 6.94 -8.65
N LYS A 207 13.01 6.85 -9.97
CA LYS A 207 14.29 7.09 -10.63
C LYS A 207 14.84 8.50 -10.35
N THR A 208 14.00 9.55 -10.35
CA THR A 208 14.37 10.92 -9.94
C THR A 208 14.70 10.98 -8.46
N LEU A 209 13.89 10.39 -7.56
CA LEU A 209 14.19 10.39 -6.12
C LEU A 209 15.53 9.71 -5.80
N LYS A 210 15.78 8.54 -6.39
CA LYS A 210 17.07 7.83 -6.31
C LYS A 210 18.21 8.65 -6.91
N SER A 211 17.97 9.38 -8.00
CA SER A 211 18.98 10.25 -8.62
C SER A 211 19.28 11.50 -7.79
N VAL A 212 18.29 12.08 -7.10
CA VAL A 212 18.48 13.17 -6.13
C VAL A 212 19.30 12.67 -4.94
N LEU A 213 18.93 11.54 -4.33
CA LEU A 213 19.69 10.94 -3.24
C LEU A 213 21.15 10.64 -3.65
N HIS A 214 21.38 10.05 -4.82
CA HIS A 214 22.74 9.83 -5.33
C HIS A 214 23.49 11.11 -5.71
N ALA A 215 22.81 12.19 -6.10
CA ALA A 215 23.44 13.47 -6.44
C ALA A 215 23.89 14.28 -5.20
N LEU A 216 23.39 13.93 -4.01
CA LEU A 216 23.76 14.56 -2.74
C LEU A 216 24.98 13.91 -2.07
N LEU A 217 25.19 12.61 -2.28
CA LEU A 217 26.34 11.86 -1.74
C LEU A 217 27.73 12.48 -2.05
N PRO A 218 27.97 13.15 -3.20
CA PRO A 218 29.24 13.82 -3.48
C PRO A 218 29.47 15.15 -2.76
N GLN A 219 28.43 15.76 -2.18
CA GLN A 219 28.49 17.14 -1.65
C GLN A 219 28.66 17.21 -0.13
N LEU A 220 28.42 16.10 0.54
CA LEU A 220 29.04 15.83 1.83
C LEU A 220 30.53 15.58 1.55
N GLU A 221 31.36 16.64 1.52
CA GLU A 221 32.79 16.59 1.15
C GLU A 221 33.59 15.52 1.90
N ILE A 222 33.08 15.08 3.05
CA ILE A 222 33.63 14.05 3.91
C ILE A 222 33.34 12.62 3.37
N THR A 223 32.14 12.33 2.86
CA THR A 223 31.78 11.00 2.34
C THR A 223 32.40 10.65 0.98
N LEU A 224 32.95 11.64 0.27
CA LEU A 224 33.81 11.38 -0.90
C LEU A 224 35.21 10.89 -0.52
N VAL A 225 35.67 11.19 0.69
CA VAL A 225 36.98 10.77 1.20
C VAL A 225 36.87 9.44 1.93
N ASP A 226 35.79 9.24 2.69
CA ASP A 226 35.45 7.98 3.33
C ASP A 226 33.90 7.85 3.45
N PRO A 227 33.25 6.92 2.72
CA PRO A 227 31.80 6.75 2.78
C PRO A 227 31.27 6.28 4.14
N GLU A 228 32.14 5.87 5.07
CA GLU A 228 31.77 5.52 6.46
C GLU A 228 31.69 6.76 7.40
N LEU A 229 32.17 7.94 7.00
CA LEU A 229 32.04 9.14 7.83
C LEU A 229 30.65 9.78 7.73
N GLY A 230 29.85 9.59 8.78
CA GLY A 230 28.57 10.26 8.96
C GLY A 230 28.67 11.79 9.21
N PHE A 231 27.52 12.46 9.32
CA PHE A 231 27.44 13.90 9.60
C PHE A 231 28.21 14.26 10.88
N PRO A 232 29.07 15.32 10.85
CA PRO A 232 29.92 15.66 11.99
C PRO A 232 29.16 16.28 13.17
N TYR A 233 27.97 16.84 12.92
CA TYR A 233 27.11 17.49 13.93
C TYR A 233 25.70 17.74 13.33
N PHE A 234 24.69 17.90 14.20
CA PHE A 234 23.30 18.07 13.75
C PHE A 234 23.05 19.29 12.85
N THR A 235 23.79 20.39 13.00
CA THR A 235 23.64 21.56 12.12
C THR A 235 24.09 21.33 10.68
N ALA A 236 24.84 20.25 10.39
CA ALA A 236 25.13 19.82 9.02
C ALA A 236 23.97 19.04 8.38
N ILE A 237 22.98 18.61 9.18
CA ILE A 237 21.70 18.07 8.70
C ILE A 237 20.73 19.25 8.46
N ASP A 238 20.76 20.27 9.32
CA ASP A 238 19.94 21.48 9.16
C ASP A 238 20.22 22.24 7.86
N SER A 239 21.47 22.29 7.39
CA SER A 239 21.85 23.02 6.18
C SER A 239 21.16 22.48 4.92
N LEU A 240 20.79 21.20 4.88
CA LEU A 240 20.02 20.57 3.80
C LEU A 240 18.67 21.28 3.52
N PHE A 241 18.09 21.90 4.54
CA PHE A 241 16.79 22.59 4.49
C PHE A 241 16.91 24.13 4.45
N ASN A 242 18.03 24.68 4.93
CA ASN A 242 18.20 26.13 5.11
C ASN A 242 19.14 26.79 4.09
N GLU A 243 20.20 26.09 3.70
CA GLU A 243 21.25 26.58 2.80
C GLU A 243 21.21 25.86 1.45
N GLY A 244 20.73 24.61 1.45
CA GLY A 244 20.66 23.74 0.29
C GLY A 244 21.99 23.05 0.00
N VAL A 245 21.98 22.19 -1.00
CA VAL A 245 23.15 21.42 -1.43
C VAL A 245 23.46 21.72 -2.89
N THR A 246 24.67 22.15 -3.16
CA THR A 246 25.12 22.50 -4.52
C THR A 246 25.12 21.26 -5.41
N LEU A 247 24.84 21.39 -6.71
CA LEU A 247 24.93 20.27 -7.65
C LEU A 247 26.34 20.18 -8.27
N PRO A 248 26.91 18.97 -8.43
CA PRO A 248 28.07 18.78 -9.29
C PRO A 248 27.75 19.22 -10.72
N LYS A 249 28.55 20.13 -11.29
CA LYS A 249 28.34 20.65 -12.66
C LYS A 249 28.25 19.50 -13.66
N PRO A 250 27.09 19.27 -14.29
CA PRO A 250 26.89 18.07 -15.09
C PRO A 250 27.61 18.20 -16.43
N LYS A 251 28.21 17.08 -16.91
CA LYS A 251 28.71 16.98 -18.29
C LYS A 251 27.59 16.94 -19.35
N ALA A 252 26.32 16.97 -18.94
CA ALA A 252 25.15 16.96 -19.82
C ALA A 252 24.03 17.87 -19.26
N SER A 253 23.58 18.82 -20.07
CA SER A 253 22.73 19.97 -19.68
C SER A 253 21.23 19.65 -19.54
N GLY A 254 20.86 18.49 -18.98
CA GLY A 254 19.46 18.00 -18.97
C GLY A 254 18.88 17.58 -17.61
N PHE A 255 19.69 17.52 -16.55
CA PHE A 255 19.27 16.90 -15.27
C PHE A 255 18.21 17.70 -14.51
N ILE A 256 18.37 19.03 -14.41
CA ILE A 256 17.55 19.89 -13.55
C ILE A 256 16.09 19.98 -14.02
N GLN A 257 15.83 19.91 -15.33
CA GLN A 257 14.47 19.92 -15.90
C GLN A 257 13.64 18.66 -15.56
N SER A 258 14.26 17.65 -14.93
CA SER A 258 13.61 16.41 -14.47
C SER A 258 13.39 16.33 -12.95
N ILE A 259 13.69 17.39 -12.20
CA ILE A 259 13.59 17.43 -10.74
C ILE A 259 12.16 17.85 -10.32
N ILE A 260 11.59 17.14 -9.36
CA ILE A 260 10.19 17.30 -8.92
C ILE A 260 10.06 18.56 -8.03
N PRO A 261 9.28 19.59 -8.42
CA PRO A 261 9.22 20.89 -7.71
C PRO A 261 8.65 20.89 -6.29
N ARG A 262 8.20 19.73 -5.77
CA ARG A 262 7.50 19.59 -4.48
C ARG A 262 8.34 19.03 -3.33
N LEU A 263 9.52 18.48 -3.61
CA LEU A 263 10.41 17.96 -2.57
C LEU A 263 11.71 18.76 -2.48
N VAL A 264 12.11 19.37 -3.60
CA VAL A 264 13.32 20.16 -3.70
C VAL A 264 13.06 21.36 -4.61
N LYS A 265 13.38 22.56 -4.13
CA LYS A 265 13.44 23.77 -4.95
C LYS A 265 14.83 23.82 -5.60
N ALA A 266 14.87 23.80 -6.93
CA ALA A 266 16.07 24.16 -7.67
C ALA A 266 16.20 25.69 -7.67
N ILE A 267 17.26 26.20 -7.04
CA ILE A 267 17.60 27.62 -7.04
C ILE A 267 18.89 27.77 -7.86
N SER A 268 18.79 28.40 -9.03
CA SER A 268 19.97 28.76 -9.83
C SER A 268 20.47 30.14 -9.39
N ASP A 269 21.56 30.18 -8.61
CA ASP A 269 22.21 31.43 -8.20
C ASP A 269 23.56 31.59 -8.91
N GLY A 270 23.51 32.19 -10.10
CA GLY A 270 24.69 32.62 -10.86
C GLY A 270 25.55 31.50 -11.43
N GLN A 271 26.46 30.94 -10.62
CA GLN A 271 27.50 30.01 -11.06
C GLN A 271 27.23 28.53 -10.74
N ASP A 272 26.35 28.25 -9.78
CA ASP A 272 26.05 26.91 -9.30
C ASP A 272 24.53 26.74 -9.07
N ASP A 273 24.04 25.51 -9.24
CA ASP A 273 22.64 25.15 -9.02
C ASP A 273 22.48 24.51 -7.63
N LEU A 274 21.56 25.00 -6.81
CA LEU A 274 21.30 24.54 -5.45
C LEU A 274 20.02 23.69 -5.36
N LEU A 275 20.10 22.58 -4.63
CA LEU A 275 18.97 21.77 -4.18
C LEU A 275 18.58 22.12 -2.75
N LEU A 276 17.45 22.81 -2.56
CA LEU A 276 16.92 23.13 -1.23
C LEU A 276 15.71 22.24 -0.91
N PHE A 277 15.80 21.40 0.13
CA PHE A 277 14.67 20.60 0.60
C PHE A 277 13.61 21.47 1.28
N GLU A 278 12.34 21.04 1.24
CA GLU A 278 11.30 21.65 2.08
C GLU A 278 11.55 21.32 3.56
N THR A 279 11.53 22.35 4.43
CA THR A 279 11.70 22.20 5.87
C THR A 279 10.58 21.33 6.46
N PRO A 280 10.89 20.24 7.19
CA PRO A 280 9.89 19.44 7.87
C PRO A 280 9.09 20.28 8.89
N GLU A 281 7.77 20.15 8.88
CA GLU A 281 6.82 20.85 9.76
C GLU A 281 7.20 20.83 11.25
N ILE A 282 7.79 19.72 11.72
CA ILE A 282 8.27 19.58 13.11
C ILE A 282 9.45 20.53 13.42
N LEU A 283 10.36 20.72 12.47
CA LEU A 283 11.52 21.61 12.62
C LEU A 283 11.14 23.09 12.46
N ASP A 284 10.15 23.39 11.63
CA ASP A 284 9.61 24.74 11.44
C ASP A 284 8.91 25.25 12.71
N ARG A 285 8.11 24.39 13.36
CA ARG A 285 7.41 24.73 14.62
C ARG A 285 8.34 24.83 15.82
N ASP A 286 9.21 23.84 16.02
CA ASP A 286 10.21 23.82 17.08
C ASP A 286 11.37 22.90 16.68
N LYS A 287 12.44 23.51 16.19
CA LYS A 287 13.68 22.87 15.75
C LYS A 287 14.28 21.85 16.75
N PHE A 288 14.02 22.01 18.04
CA PHE A 288 14.55 21.13 19.10
C PHE A 288 13.49 20.21 19.71
N SER A 289 12.25 20.21 19.21
CA SER A 289 11.17 19.36 19.71
C SER A 289 11.54 17.87 19.69
N TRP A 290 12.16 17.40 18.61
CA TRP A 290 12.51 15.99 18.41
C TRP A 290 13.50 15.39 19.42
N PHE A 291 14.24 16.23 20.17
CA PHE A 291 15.10 15.79 21.27
C PHE A 291 14.34 15.51 22.58
N LYS A 292 13.05 15.89 22.67
CA LYS A 292 12.28 15.85 23.92
C LYS A 292 11.62 14.49 24.09
N ASP A 293 11.74 13.92 25.28
CA ASP A 293 11.06 12.69 25.71
C ASP A 293 9.54 12.76 25.49
N GLU A 294 8.97 13.94 25.69
CA GLU A 294 7.56 14.25 25.43
C GLU A 294 7.21 14.09 23.96
N GLU A 295 8.04 14.57 23.02
CA GLU A 295 7.80 14.47 21.58
C GLU A 295 8.00 13.05 21.07
N PHE A 296 9.08 12.39 21.52
CA PHE A 296 9.31 10.96 21.26
C PHE A 296 8.09 10.11 21.67
N SER A 297 7.52 10.39 22.86
CA SER A 297 6.33 9.69 23.35
C SER A 297 5.07 10.09 22.58
N ARG A 298 4.88 11.38 22.28
CA ARG A 298 3.72 11.89 21.54
C ARG A 298 3.64 11.28 20.14
N GLN A 299 4.77 11.10 19.46
CA GLN A 299 4.82 10.48 18.13
C GLN A 299 4.32 9.02 18.11
N THR A 300 4.28 8.32 19.25
CA THR A 300 3.64 6.98 19.35
C THR A 300 2.11 7.02 19.26
N LEU A 301 1.49 8.21 19.37
CA LEU A 301 0.04 8.44 19.33
C LEU A 301 -0.42 9.27 18.12
N VAL A 302 0.48 10.03 17.47
CA VAL A 302 0.16 10.97 16.38
C VAL A 302 1.28 11.15 15.35
N GLY A 303 2.37 10.38 15.45
CA GLY A 303 3.49 10.41 14.50
C GLY A 303 3.25 9.51 13.28
N LEU A 304 4.34 9.06 12.64
CA LEU A 304 4.30 8.19 11.45
C LEU A 304 3.89 6.74 11.75
N ASN A 305 4.00 6.29 13.00
CA ASN A 305 3.54 4.98 13.44
C ASN A 305 2.72 5.09 14.74
N PRO A 306 1.50 5.62 14.66
CA PRO A 306 0.65 5.87 15.83
C PRO A 306 -0.13 4.62 16.28
N TYR A 307 0.10 3.45 15.68
CA TYR A 307 -0.72 2.24 15.84
C TYR A 307 0.05 1.01 16.38
N SER A 308 1.33 1.15 16.74
CA SER A 308 2.13 0.05 17.32
C SER A 308 2.21 0.05 18.85
N ILE A 309 1.76 1.12 19.54
CA ILE A 309 1.79 1.15 21.01
C ILE A 309 0.67 0.31 21.61
N GLU A 310 0.99 -0.44 22.67
CA GLU A 310 0.09 -1.38 23.32
C GLU A 310 0.06 -1.13 24.84
N LEU A 311 -1.03 -1.51 25.49
CA LEU A 311 -1.15 -1.53 26.94
C LEU A 311 -0.35 -2.71 27.52
N VAL A 312 0.40 -2.50 28.61
CA VAL A 312 1.09 -3.59 29.30
C VAL A 312 0.07 -4.44 30.07
N THR A 313 -0.17 -5.66 29.58
CA THR A 313 -1.08 -6.64 30.16
C THR A 313 -0.37 -7.72 31.00
N GLU A 314 0.92 -7.95 30.77
CA GLU A 314 1.73 -8.97 31.45
C GLU A 314 2.92 -8.32 32.19
N TRP A 315 3.22 -8.81 33.40
CA TRP A 315 4.37 -8.35 34.19
C TRP A 315 4.95 -9.47 35.08
N PRO A 316 6.29 -9.66 35.16
CA PRO A 316 7.33 -8.97 34.40
C PRO A 316 7.30 -9.33 32.91
N LEU A 317 7.86 -8.46 32.07
CA LEU A 317 7.94 -8.67 30.62
C LEU A 317 8.84 -9.87 30.28
N LYS A 318 8.39 -10.70 29.33
CA LYS A 318 9.12 -11.90 28.86
C LYS A 318 9.03 -12.05 27.35
N SER A 319 10.09 -12.58 26.75
CA SER A 319 10.09 -13.08 25.37
C SER A 319 9.39 -14.44 25.27
N LYS A 320 8.76 -14.69 24.13
CA LYS A 320 8.17 -15.96 23.70
C LYS A 320 9.10 -16.74 22.75
N LEU A 321 10.29 -16.20 22.47
CA LEU A 321 11.30 -16.86 21.65
C LEU A 321 12.05 -17.95 22.43
N ASP A 322 12.63 -18.90 21.69
CA ASP A 322 13.41 -20.01 22.24
C ASP A 322 14.63 -19.53 23.04
N PRO A 323 14.71 -19.79 24.36
CA PRO A 323 15.82 -19.34 25.18
C PRO A 323 17.17 -20.01 24.85
N GLU A 324 17.16 -21.20 24.23
CA GLU A 324 18.40 -21.88 23.82
C GLU A 324 19.07 -21.15 22.63
N ILE A 325 18.27 -20.51 21.78
CA ILE A 325 18.73 -19.76 20.60
C ILE A 325 19.00 -18.29 20.95
N TYR A 326 18.10 -17.65 21.69
CA TYR A 326 18.10 -16.19 21.87
C TYR A 326 18.57 -15.72 23.25
N GLY A 327 18.89 -16.64 24.15
CA GLY A 327 19.25 -16.37 25.56
C GLY A 327 18.04 -16.19 26.48
N PRO A 328 18.24 -15.82 27.75
CA PRO A 328 17.17 -15.70 28.74
C PRO A 328 15.98 -14.86 28.27
N ALA A 329 14.77 -15.35 28.55
CA ALA A 329 13.53 -14.74 28.10
C ALA A 329 13.11 -13.51 28.94
N GLU A 330 13.56 -13.43 30.19
CA GLU A 330 13.25 -12.35 31.11
C GLU A 330 13.80 -11.00 30.65
N SER A 331 12.94 -9.97 30.64
CA SER A 331 13.36 -8.58 30.47
C SER A 331 14.18 -8.09 31.67
N LEU A 332 15.17 -7.22 31.41
CA LEU A 332 15.88 -6.48 32.46
C LEU A 332 15.07 -5.29 33.00
N ILE A 333 13.91 -4.97 32.41
CA ILE A 333 13.00 -3.95 32.92
C ILE A 333 12.32 -4.49 34.18
N THR A 334 12.90 -4.19 35.35
CA THR A 334 12.40 -4.65 36.65
C THR A 334 11.43 -3.66 37.30
N THR A 335 10.55 -4.15 38.19
CA THR A 335 9.65 -3.32 39.01
C THR A 335 10.41 -2.17 39.71
N LYS A 336 11.55 -2.47 40.34
CA LYS A 336 12.35 -1.48 41.06
C LYS A 336 12.91 -0.37 40.15
N LEU A 337 13.24 -0.71 38.89
CA LEU A 337 13.69 0.27 37.91
C LEU A 337 12.53 1.19 37.49
N VAL A 338 11.38 0.61 37.15
CA VAL A 338 10.19 1.38 36.75
C VAL A 338 9.68 2.27 37.89
N GLU A 339 9.60 1.76 39.12
CA GLU A 339 9.13 2.52 40.30
C GLU A 339 10.05 3.71 40.64
N LYS A 340 11.36 3.56 40.41
CA LYS A 340 12.33 4.66 40.50
C LYS A 340 12.07 5.71 39.41
N GLU A 341 11.90 5.30 38.16
CA GLU A 341 11.75 6.23 37.04
C GLU A 341 10.36 6.87 36.94
N ILE A 342 9.29 6.26 37.49
CA ILE A 342 8.00 6.92 37.77
C ILE A 342 8.02 7.73 39.09
N ARG A 343 9.19 7.91 39.71
CA ARG A 343 9.48 8.82 40.82
C ARG A 343 8.50 8.70 42.01
N GLY A 344 8.00 7.50 42.27
CA GLY A 344 7.08 7.22 43.37
C GLY A 344 5.67 7.81 43.24
N PHE A 345 5.24 8.26 42.05
CA PHE A 345 3.86 8.71 41.83
C PHE A 345 2.81 7.60 42.06
N MET A 346 3.18 6.35 41.80
CA MET A 346 2.44 5.13 42.12
C MET A 346 3.38 3.92 42.04
N THR A 347 2.93 2.76 42.51
CA THR A 347 3.61 1.46 42.28
C THR A 347 3.33 0.93 40.88
N VAL A 348 4.14 -0.01 40.38
CA VAL A 348 3.86 -0.70 39.10
C VAL A 348 2.52 -1.44 39.15
N ASN A 349 2.19 -2.06 40.29
CA ASN A 349 0.91 -2.77 40.46
C ASN A 349 -0.30 -1.82 40.37
N GLU A 350 -0.20 -0.60 40.89
CA GLU A 350 -1.23 0.42 40.72
C GLU A 350 -1.27 0.94 39.28
N ALA A 351 -0.12 1.15 38.65
CA ALA A 351 -0.04 1.60 37.26
C ALA A 351 -0.67 0.58 36.29
N LEU A 352 -0.40 -0.72 36.45
CA LEU A 352 -1.06 -1.79 35.69
C LEU A 352 -2.57 -1.79 35.91
N LYS A 353 -3.03 -1.76 37.18
CA LYS A 353 -4.47 -1.75 37.52
C LYS A 353 -5.20 -0.51 36.97
N ARG A 354 -4.54 0.65 36.94
CA ARG A 354 -5.08 1.92 36.41
C ARG A 354 -4.83 2.09 34.90
N LYS A 355 -4.28 1.07 34.22
CA LYS A 355 -3.93 1.09 32.79
C LYS A 355 -3.02 2.26 32.38
N LYS A 356 -1.98 2.51 33.18
CA LYS A 356 -1.04 3.63 33.06
C LYS A 356 0.35 3.23 32.52
N LEU A 357 0.58 1.97 32.16
CA LEU A 357 1.82 1.48 31.55
C LEU A 357 1.57 0.96 30.14
N PHE A 358 2.37 1.43 29.18
CA PHE A 358 2.26 1.11 27.76
C PHE A 358 3.62 0.70 27.21
N ILE A 359 3.65 0.00 26.08
CA ILE A 359 4.86 -0.56 25.50
C ILE A 359 4.86 -0.48 23.96
N LEU A 360 6.03 -0.23 23.38
CA LEU A 360 6.37 -0.65 22.02
C LEU A 360 7.28 -1.88 22.13
N ASP A 361 6.77 -3.09 21.86
CA ASP A 361 7.56 -4.33 21.91
C ASP A 361 7.88 -4.83 20.50
N TYR A 362 9.08 -4.49 20.02
CA TYR A 362 9.66 -5.03 18.79
C TYR A 362 10.67 -6.15 19.06
N HIS A 363 10.81 -6.65 20.30
CA HIS A 363 11.86 -7.59 20.65
C HIS A 363 11.69 -8.93 19.91
N ASP A 364 10.53 -9.57 20.06
CA ASP A 364 10.27 -10.90 19.48
C ASP A 364 10.10 -10.88 17.95
N LEU A 365 9.90 -9.69 17.37
CA LEU A 365 9.88 -9.44 15.94
C LEU A 365 11.31 -9.30 15.36
N LEU A 366 12.16 -8.48 16.01
CA LEU A 366 13.48 -8.13 15.47
C LEU A 366 14.59 -9.11 15.87
N MET A 367 14.50 -9.76 17.04
CA MET A 367 15.54 -10.68 17.55
C MET A 367 16.00 -11.76 16.55
N PRO A 368 15.11 -12.42 15.77
CA PRO A 368 15.50 -13.39 14.73
C PRO A 368 16.39 -12.82 13.60
N TYR A 369 16.46 -11.50 13.47
CA TYR A 369 17.24 -10.80 12.45
C TYR A 369 18.48 -10.10 13.02
N VAL A 370 18.62 -9.99 14.35
CA VAL A 370 19.71 -9.20 14.96
C VAL A 370 21.09 -9.70 14.55
N SER A 371 21.35 -11.01 14.63
CA SER A 371 22.64 -11.58 14.23
C SER A 371 22.88 -11.41 12.73
N LYS A 372 21.89 -11.81 11.91
CA LYS A 372 21.95 -11.70 10.44
C LYS A 372 22.27 -10.29 9.95
N VAL A 373 21.67 -9.26 10.57
CA VAL A 373 21.92 -7.86 10.21
C VAL A 373 23.33 -7.45 10.63
N ARG A 374 23.78 -7.80 11.84
CA ARG A 374 25.12 -7.45 12.35
C ARG A 374 26.29 -8.08 11.59
N GLU A 375 26.05 -9.10 10.77
CA GLU A 375 27.02 -9.62 9.81
C GLU A 375 27.23 -8.69 8.60
N VAL A 376 26.32 -7.73 8.36
CA VAL A 376 26.43 -6.71 7.32
C VAL A 376 27.21 -5.51 7.86
N GLU A 377 28.35 -5.24 7.23
CA GLU A 377 29.23 -4.10 7.49
C GLU A 377 28.46 -2.77 7.56
N GLY A 378 28.86 -1.89 8.49
CA GLY A 378 28.20 -0.61 8.74
C GLY A 378 26.84 -0.66 9.46
N THR A 379 26.25 -1.84 9.71
CA THR A 379 24.88 -1.95 10.25
C THR A 379 24.81 -2.46 11.70
N THR A 380 23.66 -2.18 12.34
CA THR A 380 23.35 -2.65 13.70
C THR A 380 21.84 -2.86 13.84
N LEU A 381 21.44 -3.82 14.68
CA LEU A 381 20.03 -4.05 15.04
C LEU A 381 19.95 -4.59 16.46
N TYR A 382 18.79 -4.41 17.09
CA TYR A 382 18.45 -4.92 18.41
C TYR A 382 16.98 -5.32 18.46
N GLY A 383 16.65 -6.35 19.24
CA GLY A 383 15.28 -6.53 19.74
C GLY A 383 14.99 -5.43 20.75
N SER A 384 14.00 -4.57 20.50
CA SER A 384 13.74 -3.40 21.35
C SER A 384 12.39 -3.45 22.06
N ARG A 385 12.36 -3.05 23.33
CA ARG A 385 11.15 -2.75 24.12
C ARG A 385 11.24 -1.33 24.64
N THR A 386 10.24 -0.51 24.39
CA THR A 386 10.14 0.84 24.97
C THR A 386 8.95 0.91 25.90
N LEU A 387 9.18 1.07 27.20
CA LEU A 387 8.13 1.21 28.22
C LEU A 387 7.80 2.69 28.43
N PHE A 388 6.51 3.02 28.40
CA PHE A 388 5.96 4.35 28.64
C PHE A 388 5.04 4.36 29.85
N PHE A 389 4.94 5.51 30.51
CA PHE A 389 4.00 5.77 31.59
C PHE A 389 3.09 6.94 31.22
N LEU A 390 1.78 6.71 31.34
CA LEU A 390 0.75 7.73 31.16
C LEU A 390 0.63 8.55 32.45
N THR A 391 0.90 9.84 32.36
CA THR A 391 0.81 10.76 33.50
C THR A 391 -0.65 11.00 33.92
N GLU A 392 -0.85 11.69 35.04
CA GLU A 392 -2.19 12.17 35.43
C GLU A 392 -2.67 13.36 34.58
N ASN A 393 -1.78 13.97 33.79
CA ASN A 393 -2.13 15.02 32.82
C ASN A 393 -2.50 14.47 31.43
N GLY A 394 -2.63 13.14 31.28
CA GLY A 394 -2.99 12.49 30.01
C GLY A 394 -1.85 12.30 29.01
N THR A 395 -0.64 12.80 29.29
CA THR A 395 0.53 12.64 28.39
C THR A 395 1.32 11.38 28.68
N LEU A 396 1.86 10.74 27.62
CA LEU A 396 2.86 9.68 27.75
C LEU A 396 4.26 10.26 28.01
N ARG A 397 5.06 9.54 28.79
CA ARG A 397 6.49 9.79 29.02
C ARG A 397 7.25 8.47 28.90
N PRO A 398 8.47 8.43 28.32
CA PRO A 398 9.24 7.20 28.27
C PRO A 398 9.84 6.93 29.66
N VAL A 399 9.99 5.66 29.99
CA VAL A 399 10.41 5.21 31.34
C VAL A 399 11.69 4.40 31.27
N VAL A 400 11.72 3.39 30.40
CA VAL A 400 12.88 2.54 30.13
C VAL A 400 12.82 2.08 28.69
N ILE A 401 13.98 1.95 28.04
CA ILE A 401 14.11 1.23 26.77
C ILE A 401 15.04 0.05 27.01
N GLU A 402 14.69 -1.15 26.56
CA GLU A 402 15.53 -2.33 26.54
C GLU A 402 15.87 -2.65 25.08
N LEU A 403 17.15 -2.56 24.72
CA LEU A 403 17.76 -3.21 23.56
C LEU A 403 18.17 -4.61 23.99
N THR A 404 18.05 -5.58 23.09
CA THR A 404 18.58 -6.93 23.27
C THR A 404 19.32 -7.36 22.01
N ARG A 405 20.48 -7.98 22.22
CA ARG A 405 21.25 -8.72 21.23
C ARG A 405 21.35 -10.18 21.73
N PRO A 406 21.02 -11.18 20.90
CA PRO A 406 21.18 -12.59 21.27
C PRO A 406 22.66 -12.94 21.56
N PRO A 407 22.94 -14.14 22.08
CA PRO A 407 24.28 -14.72 22.01
C PRO A 407 24.79 -14.70 20.57
N ILE A 408 26.04 -14.27 20.37
CA ILE A 408 26.73 -14.28 19.07
C ILE A 408 28.19 -14.58 19.36
N ASP A 409 28.73 -15.62 18.73
CA ASP A 409 30.02 -16.23 19.06
C ASP A 409 30.14 -16.54 20.56
N ASP A 410 31.32 -16.39 21.15
CA ASP A 410 31.58 -16.56 22.59
C ASP A 410 30.95 -15.45 23.47
N LYS A 411 30.21 -14.49 22.90
CA LYS A 411 29.65 -13.34 23.64
C LYS A 411 28.20 -13.63 24.05
N PRO A 412 27.87 -13.62 25.36
CA PRO A 412 26.52 -13.90 25.84
C PRO A 412 25.49 -12.86 25.38
N GLN A 413 24.20 -13.13 25.63
CA GLN A 413 23.11 -12.17 25.40
C GLN A 413 23.47 -10.82 26.05
N TRP A 414 23.28 -9.72 25.32
CA TRP A 414 23.65 -8.37 25.75
C TRP A 414 22.43 -7.44 25.67
N LYS A 415 22.34 -6.46 26.56
CA LYS A 415 21.19 -5.54 26.66
C LYS A 415 21.59 -4.11 27.05
N GLU A 416 20.96 -3.10 26.45
CA GLU A 416 21.14 -1.65 26.72
C GLU A 416 19.86 -0.84 26.33
N VAL A 417 19.91 0.40 25.79
CA VAL A 417 18.76 1.35 25.70
C VAL A 417 18.78 2.19 24.40
N SER A 418 17.83 2.04 23.43
CA SER A 418 17.57 2.89 22.21
C SER A 418 16.44 2.32 21.29
N THR A 419 16.11 2.94 20.15
CA THR A 419 14.82 2.76 19.42
C THR A 419 14.88 2.65 17.87
N PRO A 420 13.97 1.89 17.23
CA PRO A 420 13.62 2.04 15.80
C PRO A 420 12.09 2.09 15.50
N THR A 421 11.69 2.43 14.26
CA THR A 421 10.28 2.55 13.80
C THR A 421 10.03 1.84 12.46
N TRP A 422 8.97 1.01 12.35
CA TRP A 422 8.62 0.24 11.14
C TRP A 422 7.13 -0.14 11.07
N GLY A 423 6.52 -0.19 9.87
CA GLY A 423 5.15 -0.75 9.72
C GLY A 423 4.39 -0.52 8.39
N HIS A 424 4.67 0.56 7.66
CA HIS A 424 3.77 1.05 6.58
C HIS A 424 3.56 0.07 5.40
N TRP A 425 4.63 -0.37 4.73
CA TRP A 425 4.56 -1.13 3.47
C TRP A 425 3.68 -2.39 3.53
N LEU A 426 3.71 -3.12 4.64
CA LEU A 426 2.98 -4.38 4.76
C LEU A 426 1.46 -4.16 4.89
N ARG A 427 1.03 -3.46 5.95
CA ARG A 427 -0.39 -3.40 6.35
C ARG A 427 -1.25 -2.58 5.37
N THR A 428 -0.63 -1.69 4.56
CA THR A 428 -1.32 -0.94 3.50
C THR A 428 -1.02 -1.54 2.13
N HIS A 429 0.13 -1.21 1.54
CA HIS A 429 0.46 -1.52 0.15
C HIS A 429 0.32 -3.01 -0.22
N CYS A 430 1.03 -3.89 0.50
CA CYS A 430 1.03 -5.32 0.19
C CYS A 430 -0.30 -6.00 0.50
N CYS A 431 -0.89 -5.73 1.67
CA CYS A 431 -2.15 -6.36 2.03
C CYS A 431 -3.33 -5.87 1.18
N THR A 432 -3.31 -4.65 0.62
CA THR A 432 -4.41 -4.18 -0.24
C THR A 432 -4.36 -4.73 -1.68
N GLU A 433 -3.18 -4.96 -2.28
CA GLU A 433 -3.05 -5.38 -3.69
C GLU A 433 -3.90 -6.61 -4.08
N PRO A 434 -3.98 -7.70 -3.25
CA PRO A 434 -4.86 -8.83 -3.50
C PRO A 434 -6.35 -8.49 -3.69
N TYR A 435 -6.89 -7.54 -2.94
CA TYR A 435 -8.31 -7.16 -3.01
C TYR A 435 -8.66 -6.50 -4.34
N ILE A 436 -7.71 -5.73 -4.89
CA ILE A 436 -7.83 -5.03 -6.18
C ILE A 436 -7.85 -6.07 -7.31
N ILE A 437 -6.92 -7.01 -7.26
CA ILE A 437 -6.78 -8.09 -8.24
C ILE A 437 -8.05 -8.97 -8.22
N ALA A 438 -8.52 -9.40 -7.05
CA ALA A 438 -9.75 -10.19 -6.92
C ALA A 438 -10.99 -9.41 -7.39
N ALA A 439 -11.12 -8.13 -7.03
CA ALA A 439 -12.31 -7.35 -7.36
C ALA A 439 -12.47 -7.17 -8.87
N ASN A 440 -11.38 -6.89 -9.59
CA ASN A 440 -11.39 -6.81 -11.05
C ASN A 440 -11.59 -8.17 -11.73
N GLN A 441 -11.16 -9.28 -11.11
CA GLN A 441 -11.35 -10.63 -11.65
C GLN A 441 -12.75 -11.20 -11.42
N GLN A 442 -13.44 -10.85 -10.33
CA GLN A 442 -14.66 -11.54 -9.91
C GLN A 442 -15.91 -10.65 -9.90
N LEU A 443 -15.77 -9.35 -9.67
CA LEU A 443 -16.91 -8.44 -9.59
C LEU A 443 -17.02 -7.61 -10.87
N SER A 444 -18.14 -7.72 -11.59
CA SER A 444 -18.37 -6.92 -12.79
C SER A 444 -18.30 -5.40 -12.50
N ALA A 445 -17.95 -4.58 -13.49
CA ALA A 445 -18.09 -3.11 -13.40
C ALA A 445 -19.55 -2.62 -13.16
N MET A 446 -20.55 -3.52 -13.28
CA MET A 446 -21.93 -3.30 -12.86
C MET A 446 -22.24 -3.73 -11.41
N HIS A 447 -21.35 -4.50 -10.77
CA HIS A 447 -21.56 -5.00 -9.42
C HIS A 447 -21.52 -3.84 -8.42
N PRO A 448 -22.49 -3.73 -7.49
CA PRO A 448 -22.52 -2.62 -6.53
C PRO A 448 -21.26 -2.57 -5.66
N ILE A 449 -20.82 -3.71 -5.12
CA ILE A 449 -19.59 -3.79 -4.32
C ILE A 449 -18.33 -3.40 -5.11
N TYR A 450 -18.22 -3.73 -6.41
CA TYR A 450 -17.10 -3.23 -7.24
C TYR A 450 -17.08 -1.70 -7.27
N ARG A 451 -18.24 -1.06 -7.47
CA ARG A 451 -18.35 0.39 -7.55
C ARG A 451 -18.12 1.09 -6.22
N LEU A 452 -18.45 0.45 -5.11
CA LEU A 452 -18.13 0.91 -3.77
C LEU A 452 -16.61 0.90 -3.53
N LEU A 453 -15.93 -0.18 -3.92
CA LEU A 453 -14.51 -0.39 -3.60
C LEU A 453 -13.53 0.26 -4.59
N HIS A 454 -13.83 0.23 -5.90
CA HIS A 454 -12.93 0.68 -6.97
C HIS A 454 -12.31 2.08 -6.78
N PRO A 455 -13.02 3.12 -6.27
CA PRO A 455 -12.41 4.42 -5.97
C PRO A 455 -11.23 4.36 -4.97
N HIS A 456 -11.25 3.39 -4.05
CA HIS A 456 -10.24 3.20 -3.00
C HIS A 456 -9.01 2.40 -3.48
N PHE A 457 -9.10 1.73 -4.63
CA PHE A 457 -8.00 0.95 -5.22
C PHE A 457 -7.04 1.81 -6.06
N ARG A 458 -7.53 2.95 -6.54
CA ARG A 458 -6.86 3.85 -7.49
C ARG A 458 -5.38 4.04 -7.15
N TYR A 459 -4.52 3.71 -8.12
CA TYR A 459 -3.07 3.92 -8.08
C TYR A 459 -2.26 2.99 -7.16
N THR A 460 -2.89 2.08 -6.41
CA THR A 460 -2.17 1.16 -5.52
C THR A 460 -1.35 0.12 -6.29
N MET A 461 -1.85 -0.42 -7.41
CA MET A 461 -1.09 -1.40 -8.20
C MET A 461 0.16 -0.77 -8.87
N GLU A 462 0.03 0.41 -9.48
CA GLU A 462 1.17 1.12 -10.10
C GLU A 462 2.22 1.55 -9.07
N ILE A 463 1.84 2.10 -7.90
CA ILE A 463 2.84 2.46 -6.88
C ILE A 463 3.54 1.21 -6.33
N ASN A 464 2.84 0.08 -6.20
CA ASN A 464 3.44 -1.18 -5.78
C ASN A 464 4.39 -1.73 -6.85
N ALA A 465 4.03 -1.65 -8.13
CA ALA A 465 4.90 -2.04 -9.24
C ALA A 465 6.18 -1.18 -9.31
N LEU A 466 6.06 0.14 -9.19
CA LEU A 466 7.21 1.07 -9.10
C LEU A 466 8.06 0.82 -7.84
N ALA A 467 7.43 0.43 -6.72
CA ALA A 467 8.13 0.03 -5.51
C ALA A 467 8.93 -1.28 -5.72
N ARG A 468 8.34 -2.30 -6.37
CA ARG A 468 9.07 -3.51 -6.81
C ARG A 468 10.16 -3.18 -7.82
N GLU A 469 10.00 -2.15 -8.65
CA GLU A 469 11.03 -1.72 -9.60
C GLU A 469 12.26 -1.08 -8.92
N SER A 470 12.07 -0.25 -7.89
CA SER A 470 13.11 0.71 -7.46
C SER A 470 13.25 0.98 -5.96
N LEU A 471 12.25 0.62 -5.16
CA LEU A 471 12.18 0.92 -3.73
C LEU A 471 12.58 -0.30 -2.89
N ILE A 472 11.95 -1.45 -3.13
CA ILE A 472 12.05 -2.67 -2.31
C ILE A 472 12.82 -3.83 -2.98
N ASN A 473 13.38 -3.60 -4.17
CA ASN A 473 14.23 -4.59 -4.86
C ASN A 473 15.62 -4.72 -4.20
N ALA A 474 16.37 -5.74 -4.61
CA ALA A 474 17.78 -5.89 -4.25
C ALA A 474 18.59 -4.66 -4.69
N GLY A 475 19.22 -3.95 -3.75
CA GLY A 475 19.90 -2.66 -3.99
C GLY A 475 18.96 -1.48 -4.34
N GLY A 476 17.66 -1.62 -4.03
CA GLY A 476 16.66 -0.56 -4.01
C GLY A 476 16.80 0.35 -2.80
N ALA A 477 16.06 1.46 -2.80
CA ALA A 477 16.24 2.52 -1.79
C ALA A 477 16.00 2.06 -0.33
N ILE A 478 15.08 1.12 -0.09
CA ILE A 478 14.86 0.57 1.27
C ILE A 478 16.09 -0.20 1.75
N GLU A 479 16.69 -1.05 0.91
CA GLU A 479 17.87 -1.82 1.32
C GLU A 479 19.13 -0.96 1.49
N THR A 480 19.22 0.18 0.81
CA THR A 480 20.40 1.07 0.89
C THR A 480 20.30 2.13 1.98
N CYS A 481 19.08 2.48 2.43
CA CYS A 481 18.86 3.59 3.36
C CYS A 481 18.40 3.15 4.76
N PHE A 482 18.21 1.85 5.02
CA PHE A 482 17.71 1.36 6.29
C PHE A 482 18.48 0.14 6.83
N SER A 483 18.57 0.06 8.16
CA SER A 483 19.44 -0.87 8.90
C SER A 483 19.28 -2.36 8.56
N PRO A 484 18.09 -2.92 8.28
CA PRO A 484 17.96 -4.34 7.93
C PRO A 484 18.57 -4.71 6.56
N ALA A 485 18.92 -3.72 5.73
CA ALA A 485 19.53 -3.88 4.42
C ALA A 485 18.82 -4.94 3.57
N LYS A 486 19.54 -5.96 3.09
CA LYS A 486 19.03 -7.09 2.29
C LYS A 486 17.92 -7.93 2.95
N TYR A 487 17.71 -7.79 4.26
CA TYR A 487 16.67 -8.49 5.02
C TYR A 487 15.38 -7.67 5.20
N SER A 488 15.32 -6.43 4.71
CA SER A 488 14.22 -5.49 4.97
C SER A 488 12.84 -6.04 4.58
N ILE A 489 12.74 -6.72 3.44
CA ILE A 489 11.45 -7.24 2.95
C ILE A 489 11.18 -8.65 3.50
N GLU A 490 12.22 -9.46 3.77
CA GLU A 490 12.10 -10.73 4.52
C GLU A 490 11.49 -10.50 5.91
N LEU A 491 11.90 -9.44 6.61
CA LEU A 491 11.32 -9.03 7.89
C LEU A 491 9.81 -8.73 7.79
N SER A 492 9.36 -8.13 6.67
CA SER A 492 7.94 -7.88 6.45
C SER A 492 7.13 -9.16 6.25
N SER A 493 7.73 -10.24 5.75
CA SER A 493 7.09 -11.57 5.69
C SER A 493 6.95 -12.19 7.08
N ALA A 494 7.96 -12.06 7.95
CA ALA A 494 7.82 -12.48 9.35
C ALA A 494 6.72 -11.68 10.09
N ALA A 495 6.60 -10.37 9.82
CA ALA A 495 5.51 -9.55 10.36
C ALA A 495 4.12 -9.98 9.82
N TYR A 496 4.00 -10.27 8.52
CA TYR A 496 2.75 -10.79 7.94
C TYR A 496 2.29 -12.09 8.58
N ASN A 497 3.23 -13.03 8.74
CA ASN A 497 2.95 -14.31 9.38
C ASN A 497 2.50 -14.14 10.84
N LYS A 498 3.22 -13.31 11.63
CA LYS A 498 3.03 -13.21 13.08
C LYS A 498 1.97 -12.21 13.56
N LEU A 499 1.68 -11.15 12.79
CA LEU A 499 0.98 -9.95 13.31
C LEU A 499 -0.25 -9.54 12.50
N TRP A 500 -0.29 -9.80 11.19
CA TRP A 500 -1.41 -9.39 10.34
C TRP A 500 -2.55 -10.39 10.43
N HIS A 501 -3.76 -9.93 10.71
CA HIS A 501 -5.01 -10.70 10.65
C HIS A 501 -6.12 -9.76 10.17
N PHE A 502 -6.90 -10.15 9.17
CA PHE A 502 -7.82 -9.26 8.45
C PHE A 502 -8.89 -8.63 9.35
N ASP A 503 -9.53 -9.44 10.20
CA ASP A 503 -10.55 -9.02 11.17
C ASP A 503 -10.00 -8.01 12.20
N MET A 504 -8.69 -8.11 12.48
CA MET A 504 -7.96 -7.26 13.44
C MET A 504 -7.32 -6.02 12.81
N GLU A 505 -7.54 -5.74 11.51
CA GLU A 505 -7.19 -4.46 10.87
C GLU A 505 -8.32 -3.42 11.00
N ALA A 506 -9.53 -3.81 11.43
CA ALA A 506 -10.60 -2.88 11.76
C ALA A 506 -10.21 -2.00 12.97
N LEU A 507 -10.43 -0.69 12.90
CA LEU A 507 -9.88 0.27 13.87
C LEU A 507 -10.27 -0.06 15.33
N LEU A 508 -11.54 -0.40 15.58
CA LEU A 508 -12.01 -0.77 16.91
C LEU A 508 -11.36 -2.07 17.40
N ALA A 509 -11.25 -3.08 16.53
CA ALA A 509 -10.63 -4.36 16.87
C ALA A 509 -9.12 -4.17 17.16
N ASP A 510 -8.41 -3.39 16.36
CA ASP A 510 -6.99 -3.06 16.58
C ASP A 510 -6.78 -2.30 17.90
N LEU A 511 -7.61 -1.28 18.20
CA LEU A 511 -7.55 -0.54 19.45
C LEU A 511 -7.85 -1.41 20.68
N ILE A 512 -8.86 -2.28 20.61
CA ILE A 512 -9.22 -3.21 21.70
C ILE A 512 -8.11 -4.27 21.88
N ARG A 513 -7.63 -4.88 20.79
CA ARG A 513 -6.55 -5.90 20.81
C ARG A 513 -5.28 -5.36 21.47
N ARG A 514 -4.87 -4.13 21.14
CA ARG A 514 -3.73 -3.45 21.76
C ARG A 514 -4.00 -2.92 23.17
N GLY A 515 -5.21 -3.12 23.72
CA GLY A 515 -5.63 -2.59 25.02
C GLY A 515 -5.74 -1.06 25.08
N MET A 516 -5.73 -0.39 23.92
CA MET A 516 -5.85 1.06 23.79
C MET A 516 -7.30 1.54 23.88
N ALA A 517 -8.27 0.62 23.80
CA ALA A 517 -9.68 0.87 24.08
C ALA A 517 -10.32 -0.31 24.83
N VAL A 518 -11.52 -0.10 25.35
CA VAL A 518 -12.46 -1.15 25.79
C VAL A 518 -13.82 -0.90 25.16
N GLU A 519 -14.60 -1.95 24.94
CA GLU A 519 -16.00 -1.82 24.54
C GLU A 519 -16.79 -1.07 25.61
N ASP A 520 -17.58 -0.08 25.18
CA ASP A 520 -18.49 0.68 26.02
C ASP A 520 -19.69 1.10 25.17
N SER A 521 -20.81 0.40 25.30
CA SER A 521 -22.04 0.67 24.55
C SER A 521 -22.71 2.00 24.90
N THR A 522 -22.18 2.74 25.89
CA THR A 522 -22.62 4.11 26.24
C THR A 522 -21.69 5.19 25.72
N ALA A 523 -20.51 4.83 25.19
CA ALA A 523 -19.59 5.75 24.52
C ALA A 523 -20.02 6.00 23.07
N GLU A 524 -19.71 7.19 22.55
CA GLU A 524 -20.12 7.68 21.23
C GLU A 524 -19.79 6.71 20.09
N HIS A 525 -18.56 6.19 20.07
CA HIS A 525 -18.06 5.26 19.05
C HIS A 525 -18.17 3.78 19.48
N GLY A 526 -18.98 3.47 20.51
CA GLY A 526 -19.10 2.11 21.09
C GLY A 526 -17.87 1.61 21.85
N VAL A 527 -16.84 2.45 21.99
CA VAL A 527 -15.60 2.14 22.71
C VAL A 527 -15.17 3.32 23.57
N LYS A 528 -14.57 3.04 24.73
CA LYS A 528 -13.87 4.01 25.56
C LYS A 528 -12.37 3.82 25.42
N LEU A 529 -11.66 4.88 25.01
CA LEU A 529 -10.21 4.86 24.92
C LEU A 529 -9.54 4.77 26.31
N THR A 530 -8.42 4.07 26.36
CA THR A 530 -7.57 3.93 27.55
C THR A 530 -6.62 5.14 27.71
N ILE A 531 -6.28 5.80 26.60
CA ILE A 531 -5.70 7.15 26.58
C ILE A 531 -6.74 8.07 25.95
N GLU A 532 -7.30 9.00 26.72
CA GLU A 532 -8.41 9.87 26.28
C GLU A 532 -7.96 10.84 25.16
N ASP A 533 -6.76 11.41 25.28
CA ASP A 533 -6.12 12.22 24.22
C ASP A 533 -5.16 11.36 23.37
N TYR A 534 -5.74 10.55 22.48
CA TYR A 534 -5.02 9.74 21.49
C TYR A 534 -5.46 10.19 20.09
N PRO A 535 -4.81 11.19 19.47
CA PRO A 535 -5.32 11.86 18.27
C PRO A 535 -5.62 10.93 17.09
N PHE A 536 -4.73 9.97 16.80
CA PHE A 536 -4.99 8.97 15.74
C PHE A 536 -6.27 8.14 15.99
N ALA A 537 -6.54 7.78 17.25
CA ALA A 537 -7.74 7.03 17.59
C ALA A 537 -8.99 7.93 17.56
N ASN A 538 -8.93 9.12 18.14
CA ASN A 538 -10.05 10.08 18.16
C ASN A 538 -10.48 10.48 16.74
N ASP A 539 -9.54 10.97 15.92
CA ASP A 539 -9.83 11.37 14.53
C ASP A 539 -10.21 10.15 13.67
N GLY A 540 -9.56 9.01 13.92
CA GLY A 540 -9.82 7.75 13.22
C GLY A 540 -11.22 7.19 13.48
N LEU A 541 -11.74 7.30 14.70
CA LEU A 541 -13.07 6.80 15.06
C LEU A 541 -14.19 7.60 14.37
N ILE A 542 -14.03 8.93 14.27
CA ILE A 542 -14.97 9.79 13.53
C ILE A 542 -15.04 9.37 12.05
N LEU A 543 -13.88 9.13 11.42
CA LEU A 543 -13.81 8.67 10.04
C LEU A 543 -14.34 7.24 9.88
N TRP A 544 -14.05 6.36 10.83
CA TRP A 544 -14.53 4.98 10.83
C TRP A 544 -16.05 4.90 10.87
N ASP A 545 -16.70 5.66 11.76
CA ASP A 545 -18.17 5.66 11.86
C ASP A 545 -18.82 6.25 10.61
N ALA A 546 -18.29 7.33 10.04
CA ALA A 546 -18.77 7.89 8.78
C ALA A 546 -18.63 6.90 7.60
N ILE A 547 -17.53 6.15 7.53
CA ILE A 547 -17.33 5.09 6.52
C ILE A 547 -18.31 3.93 6.77
N LYS A 548 -18.48 3.52 8.03
CA LYS A 548 -19.37 2.42 8.43
C LYS A 548 -20.85 2.73 8.14
N GLU A 549 -21.29 3.95 8.40
CA GLU A 549 -22.63 4.45 8.04
C GLU A 549 -22.84 4.41 6.52
N TRP A 550 -21.94 5.05 5.75
CA TRP A 550 -22.01 5.08 4.30
C TRP A 550 -21.99 3.68 3.66
N VAL A 551 -21.05 2.81 4.08
CA VAL A 551 -20.96 1.44 3.59
C VAL A 551 -22.18 0.63 4.00
N GLY A 552 -22.68 0.80 5.23
CA GLY A 552 -23.89 0.15 5.72
C GLY A 552 -25.11 0.47 4.87
N ASP A 553 -25.39 1.77 4.67
CA ASP A 553 -26.51 2.22 3.84
C ASP A 553 -26.39 1.76 2.39
N TYR A 554 -25.17 1.85 1.81
CA TYR A 554 -24.92 1.39 0.45
C TYR A 554 -25.15 -0.12 0.30
N VAL A 555 -24.63 -0.93 1.23
CA VAL A 555 -24.79 -2.40 1.20
C VAL A 555 -26.25 -2.78 1.42
N ASN A 556 -26.93 -2.18 2.41
CA ASN A 556 -28.34 -2.44 2.71
C ASN A 556 -29.28 -2.11 1.55
N HIS A 557 -28.92 -1.15 0.68
CA HIS A 557 -29.69 -0.83 -0.53
C HIS A 557 -29.73 -1.99 -1.53
N TYR A 558 -28.63 -2.73 -1.71
CA TYR A 558 -28.54 -3.86 -2.65
C TYR A 558 -28.77 -5.22 -2.00
N TYR A 559 -28.46 -5.36 -0.71
CA TYR A 559 -28.57 -6.61 0.06
C TYR A 559 -29.47 -6.44 1.30
N PRO A 560 -30.77 -6.12 1.13
CA PRO A 560 -31.70 -5.93 2.25
C PRO A 560 -31.97 -7.21 3.08
N VAL A 561 -31.53 -8.38 2.63
CA VAL A 561 -31.63 -9.66 3.36
C VAL A 561 -30.34 -10.50 3.17
N PRO A 562 -29.88 -11.25 4.19
CA PRO A 562 -28.63 -12.02 4.12
C PRO A 562 -28.57 -13.04 2.97
N THR A 563 -29.70 -13.64 2.59
CA THR A 563 -29.77 -14.63 1.51
C THR A 563 -29.34 -14.07 0.15
N LEU A 564 -29.43 -12.76 -0.07
CA LEU A 564 -28.91 -12.14 -1.29
C LEU A 564 -27.37 -12.16 -1.30
N VAL A 565 -26.72 -11.91 -0.16
CA VAL A 565 -25.26 -12.00 0.01
C VAL A 565 -24.78 -13.44 -0.22
N GLU A 566 -25.47 -14.42 0.37
CA GLU A 566 -25.18 -15.84 0.22
C GLU A 566 -25.34 -16.34 -1.24
N SER A 567 -26.34 -15.82 -1.95
CA SER A 567 -26.64 -16.20 -3.34
C SER A 567 -25.80 -15.49 -4.41
N ASP A 568 -25.04 -14.45 -4.03
CA ASP A 568 -24.26 -13.64 -4.96
C ASP A 568 -22.96 -14.34 -5.36
N ASN A 569 -22.99 -15.05 -6.47
CA ASN A 569 -21.87 -15.86 -6.95
C ASN A 569 -20.62 -15.05 -7.31
N GLU A 570 -20.74 -13.76 -7.66
CA GLU A 570 -19.58 -12.90 -7.90
C GLU A 570 -18.94 -12.49 -6.57
N LEU A 571 -19.76 -12.10 -5.58
CA LEU A 571 -19.30 -11.76 -4.24
C LEU A 571 -18.67 -12.95 -3.51
N GLN A 572 -19.25 -14.15 -3.62
CA GLN A 572 -18.69 -15.38 -3.04
C GLN A 572 -17.38 -15.78 -3.74
N ALA A 573 -17.28 -15.64 -5.08
CA ALA A 573 -16.04 -15.92 -5.81
C ALA A 573 -14.94 -14.92 -5.44
N TRP A 574 -15.26 -13.62 -5.35
CA TRP A 574 -14.36 -12.57 -4.91
C TRP A 574 -13.76 -12.86 -3.52
N TRP A 575 -14.61 -13.11 -2.53
CA TRP A 575 -14.14 -13.36 -1.17
C TRP A 575 -13.36 -14.67 -1.04
N THR A 576 -13.75 -15.70 -1.79
CA THR A 576 -12.99 -16.96 -1.87
C THR A 576 -11.59 -16.70 -2.43
N GLU A 577 -11.47 -16.01 -3.56
CA GLU A 577 -10.19 -15.77 -4.24
C GLU A 577 -9.25 -14.86 -3.43
N VAL A 578 -9.78 -13.82 -2.77
CA VAL A 578 -9.02 -13.00 -1.81
C VAL A 578 -8.35 -13.89 -0.74
N ARG A 579 -9.08 -14.87 -0.21
CA ARG A 579 -8.57 -15.77 0.83
C ARG A 579 -7.65 -16.87 0.29
N THR A 580 -8.04 -17.58 -0.76
CA THR A 580 -7.34 -18.81 -1.20
C THR A 580 -6.18 -18.54 -2.14
N GLU A 581 -6.23 -17.47 -2.93
CA GLU A 581 -5.17 -17.10 -3.88
C GLU A 581 -4.43 -15.84 -3.42
N GLY A 582 -5.16 -14.75 -3.16
CA GLY A 582 -4.61 -13.44 -2.82
C GLY A 582 -3.81 -13.42 -1.50
N HIS A 583 -4.38 -13.99 -0.45
CA HIS A 583 -3.78 -14.21 0.87
C HIS A 583 -3.55 -15.69 1.17
N ALA A 584 -3.30 -16.50 0.13
CA ALA A 584 -3.22 -17.98 0.16
C ALA A 584 -2.48 -18.58 1.37
N ASP A 585 -1.38 -17.96 1.81
CA ASP A 585 -0.53 -18.48 2.89
C ASP A 585 -1.17 -18.36 4.29
N LYS A 586 -2.29 -17.63 4.41
CA LYS A 586 -3.09 -17.47 5.63
C LYS A 586 -4.57 -17.88 5.44
N LYS A 587 -4.90 -18.60 4.36
CA LYS A 587 -6.27 -19.02 4.01
C LYS A 587 -6.96 -19.88 5.08
N ASP A 588 -6.15 -20.62 5.85
CA ASP A 588 -6.53 -21.59 6.88
C ASP A 588 -6.56 -20.97 8.30
N GLU A 589 -6.40 -19.65 8.41
CA GLU A 589 -6.63 -18.92 9.67
C GLU A 589 -8.12 -18.90 10.06
N PRO A 590 -8.43 -18.88 11.38
CA PRO A 590 -9.78 -19.06 11.91
C PRO A 590 -10.77 -17.92 11.59
#